data_AF-A0A967YII2-F1
#
_entry.id   AF-A0A967YII2-F1
#
_cell.length_a   1.000
_cell.length_b   1.000
_cell.length_c   1.000
_cell.angle_alpha   90.00
_cell.angle_beta   90.00
_cell.angle_gamma   90.00
#
_symmetry.space_group_name_H-M   'P 1'
#
loop_
_entity.id
_entity.type
_entity.pdbx_description
1 polymer ?
#
loop_
_entity_poly.entity_id
_entity_poly.type
_entity_poly.pdbx_seq_one_letter_code
_entity_poly.pdbx_strand_id
1 'polypeptide(L)' 'MAKFTYVYQDQPLGDGDAVLKAEKVVGDEPFLVLFGDDIIKNGVHAAHQLIDKFSGEAV' A
#
# COMPACT_ATOMS: atom_id res chain seq x y z
N MET A 1 -5.36 17.46 -3.34
CA MET A 1 -3.89 17.52 -3.55
C MET A 1 -3.28 16.39 -2.74
N ALA A 2 -2.35 15.62 -3.30
CA ALA A 2 -1.78 14.46 -2.60
C ALA A 2 -0.64 14.87 -1.65
N LYS A 3 -0.47 14.15 -0.54
CA LYS A 3 0.66 14.29 0.39
C LYS A 3 1.64 13.15 0.14
N PHE A 4 2.93 13.49 -0.02
CA PHE A 4 4.00 12.52 -0.20
C PHE A 4 4.91 12.53 1.04
N THR A 5 5.25 11.33 1.52
CA THR A 5 6.19 11.11 2.62
C THR A 5 7.20 10.06 2.16
N TYR A 6 8.46 10.24 2.49
CA TYR A 6 9.53 9.31 2.14
C TYR A 6 10.13 8.74 3.43
N VAL A 7 10.31 7.42 3.44
CA VAL A 7 11.05 6.68 4.48
C VAL A 7 12.12 5.85 3.79
N TYR A 8 13.24 5.63 4.46
CA TYR A 8 14.39 4.92 3.88
C TYR A 8 14.50 3.53 4.47
N GLN A 9 14.76 2.55 3.59
CA GLN A 9 15.20 1.23 3.99
C GLN A 9 16.74 1.20 3.96
N ASP A 10 17.36 1.08 5.14
CA ASP A 10 18.82 1.23 5.30
C ASP A 10 19.62 0.09 4.66
N GLN A 11 19.05 -1.12 4.62
CA GLN A 11 19.63 -2.34 4.06
C GLN A 11 18.53 -3.12 3.33
N PRO A 12 18.80 -3.79 2.21
CA PRO A 12 17.79 -4.51 1.42
C PRO A 12 17.37 -5.81 2.12
N LEU A 13 16.58 -5.71 3.19
CA LEU A 13 16.13 -6.83 4.02
C LEU A 13 14.77 -7.40 3.57
N GLY A 14 14.28 -6.97 2.42
CA GLY A 14 13.02 -7.42 1.81
C GLY A 14 11.81 -6.55 2.20
N ASP A 15 10.65 -6.96 1.67
CA ASP A 15 9.42 -6.15 1.70
C ASP A 15 8.86 -5.97 3.11
N GLY A 16 8.99 -6.98 3.98
CA GLY A 16 8.53 -6.88 5.36
C GLY A 16 9.27 -5.79 6.14
N ASP A 17 10.59 -5.67 5.96
CA ASP A 17 11.36 -4.58 6.55
C ASP A 17 10.98 -3.24 5.91
N ALA A 18 10.79 -3.18 4.58
CA ALA A 18 10.36 -1.96 3.90
C ALA A 18 9.00 -1.45 4.42
N VAL A 19 8.03 -2.34 4.62
CA VAL A 19 6.72 -2.02 5.23
C VAL A 19 6.91 -1.56 6.69
N LEU A 20 7.77 -2.22 7.47
CA LEU A 20 8.04 -1.85 8.85
C LEU A 20 8.65 -0.44 8.98
N LYS A 21 9.48 0.01 8.02
CA LYS A 21 10.01 1.39 8.01
C LYS A 21 8.92 2.47 7.95
N ALA A 22 7.73 2.13 7.46
CA ALA A 22 6.59 3.05 7.37
C ALA A 22 5.70 3.08 8.63
N GLU A 23 5.96 2.24 9.64
CA GLU A 23 5.12 2.10 10.85
C GLU A 23 4.72 3.44 11.49
N LYS A 24 5.69 4.34 11.70
CA LYS A 24 5.43 5.65 12.34
C LYS A 24 4.62 6.62 11.48
N VAL A 25 4.62 6.41 10.17
CA VAL A 25 3.89 7.26 9.21
C VAL A 25 2.45 6.79 9.09
N VAL A 26 2.23 5.47 9.09
CA VAL A 26 0.91 4.85 8.96
C VAL A 26 0.15 4.82 10.29
N GLY A 27 0.83 4.48 11.39
CA GLY A 27 0.19 4.29 12.69
C GLY A 27 -0.72 3.05 12.70
N ASP A 28 -1.87 3.16 13.38
CA ASP A 28 -2.85 2.08 13.56
C ASP A 28 -4.00 2.16 12.54
N GLU A 29 -3.72 2.65 11.33
CA GLU A 29 -4.70 2.76 10.24
C GLU A 29 -4.52 1.64 9.21
N PRO A 30 -5.60 1.10 8.63
CA PRO A 30 -5.49 0.17 7.50
C PRO A 30 -4.88 0.87 6.28
N PHE A 31 -4.01 0.16 5.54
CA PHE A 31 -3.30 0.72 4.40
C PHE A 31 -3.12 -0.29 3.28
N LEU A 32 -2.83 0.21 2.07
CA LEU A 32 -2.49 -0.60 0.91
C LEU A 32 -0.97 -0.63 0.70
N VAL A 33 -0.46 -1.79 0.29
CA VAL A 33 0.90 -1.95 -0.24
C VAL A 33 0.79 -2.15 -1.74
N LEU A 34 1.48 -1.31 -2.52
CA LEU A 34 1.51 -1.37 -3.98
C LEU A 34 2.96 -1.52 -4.43
N PHE A 35 3.28 -2.59 -5.16
CA PHE A 35 4.59 -2.82 -5.72
C PHE A 35 4.71 -2.14 -7.08
N GLY A 36 5.76 -1.34 -7.27
CA GLY A 36 5.91 -0.46 -8.43
C GLY A 36 6.18 -1.20 -9.75
N ASP A 37 6.57 -2.46 -9.69
CA ASP A 37 6.77 -3.37 -10.82
C ASP A 37 5.49 -4.05 -11.31
N ASP A 38 4.41 -4.02 -10.52
CA ASP A 38 3.11 -4.58 -10.90
C ASP A 38 2.24 -3.59 -11.67
N ILE A 39 2.08 -3.83 -12.97
CA ILE A 39 1.15 -3.08 -13.83
C ILE A 39 -0.13 -3.90 -14.05
N ILE A 40 -1.21 -3.53 -13.38
CA ILE A 40 -2.50 -4.23 -13.48
C ILE A 40 -3.47 -3.43 -14.36
N LYS A 41 -3.91 -4.05 -15.46
CA LYS A 41 -4.92 -3.48 -16.38
C LYS A 41 -6.25 -4.20 -16.21
N ASN A 42 -7.27 -3.47 -15.75
CA ASN A 42 -8.63 -4.00 -15.58
C ASN A 42 -9.67 -2.87 -15.76
N GLY A 43 -10.95 -3.23 -15.89
CA GLY A 43 -12.05 -2.27 -15.99
C GLY A 43 -12.28 -1.48 -14.69
N VAL A 44 -12.20 -2.17 -13.54
CA VAL A 44 -12.21 -1.55 -12.20
C VAL A 44 -10.79 -1.60 -11.63
N HIS A 45 -10.31 -0.49 -11.05
CA HIS A 45 -8.95 -0.41 -10.49
C HIS A 45 -8.72 -1.44 -9.39
N ALA A 46 -7.61 -2.19 -9.46
CA ALA A 46 -7.32 -3.29 -8.53
C ALA A 46 -7.31 -2.84 -7.05
N ALA A 47 -6.69 -1.69 -6.76
CA ALA A 47 -6.70 -1.11 -5.42
C ALA A 47 -8.11 -0.85 -4.88
N HIS A 48 -9.05 -0.42 -5.72
CA HIS A 48 -10.43 -0.17 -5.32
C HIS A 48 -11.13 -1.47 -4.93
N GLN A 49 -10.98 -2.52 -5.74
CA GLN A 49 -11.57 -3.84 -5.44
C GLN A 49 -11.07 -4.42 -4.10
N LEU A 50 -9.79 -4.18 -3.76
CA LEU A 50 -9.22 -4.58 -2.47
C LEU A 50 -9.82 -3.79 -1.30
N ILE A 51 -9.98 -2.48 -1.47
CA ILE A 51 -10.61 -1.60 -0.47
C ILE A 51 -12.06 -2.05 -0.23
N ASP A 52 -12.85 -2.22 -1.29
CA ASP A 52 -14.27 -2.62 -1.17
C ASP A 52 -14.38 -3.95 -0.41
N LYS A 53 -13.52 -4.91 -0.79
CA LYS A 53 -13.52 -6.23 -0.15
C LYS A 53 -13.12 -6.18 1.33
N PHE A 54 -12.16 -5.33 1.69
CA PHE A 54 -11.74 -5.13 3.08
C PHE A 54 -12.83 -4.43 3.91
N SER A 55 -13.50 -3.42 3.33
CA SER A 55 -14.58 -2.65 3.96
C SER A 55 -15.90 -3.43 4.06
N GLY A 56 -16.04 -4.53 3.34
CA GLY A 56 -17.28 -5.32 3.28
C GLY A 56 -18.31 -4.76 2.30
N GLU A 57 -17.89 -3.87 1.39
CA GLU A 57 -18.71 -3.28 0.34
C GLU A 57 -18.70 -4.16 -0.91
N ALA A 58 -19.73 -4.05 -1.75
CA ALA A 58 -19.81 -4.78 -3.02
C ALA A 58 -19.05 -4.02 -4.11
N VAL A 59 -18.22 -4.74 -4.88
CA VAL A 59 -17.42 -4.25 -6.02
C VAL A 59 -18.30 -3.93 -7.23
#